data_AF-A0A956KV31-F1
#
_entry.id   AF-A0A956KV31-F1
#
_cell.length_a   1.000
_cell.length_b   1.000
_cell.length_c   1.000
_cell.angle_alpha   90.00
_cell.angle_beta   90.00
_cell.angle_gamma   90.00
#
_symmetry.space_group_name_H-M   'P 1'
#
loop_
_entity.id
_entity.type
_entity.pdbx_description
1 polymer ?
#
loop_
_entity_poly.entity_id
_entity_poly.type
_entity_poly.pdbx_seq_one_letter_code
_entity_poly.pdbx_strand_id
1 'polypeptide(L)'
;MSAALLMFSSCAEEETSGISTARSRMRPLVDAACDWMFGCCSSGELVYQVGDFTVDANDCSERLLDAIAAGVPLQLEQGGLSNDPAEGLLVLALSINEGRVDVNTAKVNECAEATRTRDCNVPVEVTGPVGRCIPSAPDTDDEDPCAPEEMFRGKQAVGEECAGPWECQEGLRCVDFGIAGVCALSAKKGETCFSDEECATNLICSYDTGECVEGAKAGEPCQFADPLRPIPGTETIRCAESLSCDAAAQVCTGGFCAPGSPCFDVFDDSDCPESYYCVGNFVTQPSCQQPGLEGAPCSKADDCSTGYCNPFDELCGMLLNTGEACFDDGECQSGFCDVGLCAPSFGPGMECPAFDNRQCQGGYCDTTVAVPVCTAYAAENGPCPNGNECDPLDDLYCVDALCLRLPFPNGTTCVDDFQCESQACFMGECATGAVIGAPCRTDGNAEPCILGSFCETATPEAVDGVCAELRRSGEPCDSPLQCWGDCIVRYGQQMCDSTPALAINEVWCDGP
;
A
#
# COMPACT_ATOMS: atom_id res chain seq x y z
N MET A 1 -35.43 44.93 34.15
CA MET A 1 -35.44 43.52 33.71
C MET A 1 -36.39 43.38 32.52
N SER A 2 -35.92 43.61 31.28
CA SER A 2 -36.59 43.27 29.99
C SER A 2 -35.79 43.84 28.79
N ALA A 3 -34.48 43.61 28.73
CA ALA A 3 -33.64 44.14 27.63
C ALA A 3 -32.48 43.20 27.25
N ALA A 4 -32.65 41.88 27.37
CA ALA A 4 -31.56 40.91 27.18
C ALA A 4 -31.92 39.72 26.25
N LEU A 5 -32.94 39.83 25.39
CA LEU A 5 -33.40 38.69 24.56
C LEU A 5 -33.33 38.91 23.04
N LEU A 6 -32.69 39.97 22.54
CA LEU A 6 -32.64 40.27 21.09
C LEU A 6 -31.25 40.09 20.44
N MET A 7 -30.23 39.61 21.15
CA MET A 7 -28.89 39.40 20.55
C MET A 7 -28.60 37.96 20.09
N PHE A 8 -29.52 37.01 20.25
CA PHE A 8 -29.33 35.64 19.76
C PHE A 8 -29.89 35.38 18.35
N SER A 9 -30.58 36.36 17.74
CA SER A 9 -31.18 36.17 16.41
C SER A 9 -30.21 36.44 15.25
N SER A 10 -29.15 37.23 15.44
CA SER A 10 -28.25 37.61 14.34
C SER A 10 -27.19 36.56 14.03
N CYS A 11 -26.74 35.78 15.02
CA CYS A 11 -25.71 34.75 14.78
C CYS A 11 -26.24 33.59 13.92
N ALA A 12 -27.53 33.24 14.04
CA ALA A 12 -28.13 32.14 13.27
C ALA A 12 -28.40 32.51 11.78
N GLU A 13 -28.60 33.80 11.46
CA GLU A 13 -28.77 34.27 10.08
C GLU A 13 -27.44 34.35 9.33
N GLU A 14 -26.32 34.63 10.03
CA GLU A 14 -24.99 34.71 9.42
C GLU A 14 -24.45 33.30 9.09
N GLU A 15 -24.65 32.34 9.99
CA GLU A 15 -24.21 30.94 9.87
C GLU A 15 -24.91 30.19 8.72
N THR A 16 -26.19 30.46 8.47
CA THR A 16 -26.91 29.85 7.32
C THR A 16 -26.44 30.38 5.97
N SER A 17 -25.84 31.58 5.92
CA SER A 17 -25.34 32.16 4.68
C SER A 17 -24.00 31.54 4.23
N GLY A 18 -23.12 31.19 5.18
CA GLY A 18 -21.82 30.58 4.91
C GLY A 18 -21.95 29.20 4.26
N ILE A 19 -22.75 28.31 4.86
CA ILE A 19 -23.02 26.97 4.34
C ILE A 19 -23.59 27.02 2.91
N SER A 20 -24.58 27.89 2.68
CA SER A 20 -25.19 28.02 1.34
C SER A 20 -24.18 28.51 0.29
N THR A 21 -23.26 29.37 0.70
CA THR A 21 -22.18 29.88 -0.17
C THR A 21 -21.15 28.80 -0.46
N ALA A 22 -20.71 28.06 0.57
CA ALA A 22 -19.80 26.92 0.41
C ALA A 22 -20.39 25.89 -0.55
N ARG A 23 -21.66 25.48 -0.31
CA ARG A 23 -22.40 24.57 -1.17
C ARG A 23 -22.40 25.04 -2.62
N SER A 24 -22.78 26.30 -2.86
CA SER A 24 -22.86 26.85 -4.22
C SER A 24 -21.51 26.94 -4.92
N ARG A 25 -20.42 27.19 -4.18
CA ARG A 25 -19.08 27.36 -4.76
C ARG A 25 -18.37 26.04 -5.01
N MET A 26 -18.61 25.03 -4.18
CA MET A 26 -18.00 23.70 -4.31
C MET A 26 -18.78 22.75 -5.22
N ARG A 27 -20.08 23.04 -5.47
CA ARG A 27 -20.93 22.22 -6.33
C ARG A 27 -20.29 21.81 -7.66
N PRO A 28 -19.64 22.70 -8.44
CA PRO A 28 -19.05 22.28 -9.72
C PRO A 28 -18.03 21.14 -9.59
N LEU A 29 -17.23 21.14 -8.52
CA LEU A 29 -16.23 20.12 -8.25
C LEU A 29 -16.88 18.83 -7.75
N VAL A 30 -17.85 18.92 -6.85
CA VAL A 30 -18.60 17.76 -6.36
C VAL A 30 -19.41 17.10 -7.48
N ASP A 31 -20.05 17.89 -8.35
CA ASP A 31 -20.74 17.42 -9.54
C ASP A 31 -19.75 16.70 -10.48
N ALA A 32 -18.58 17.29 -10.73
CA ALA A 32 -17.54 16.68 -11.57
C ALA A 32 -17.01 15.35 -11.01
N ALA A 33 -16.75 15.27 -9.71
CA ALA A 33 -16.27 14.05 -9.06
C ALA A 33 -17.33 12.94 -9.12
N CYS A 34 -18.60 13.25 -8.83
CA CYS A 34 -19.70 12.29 -8.95
C CYS A 34 -19.95 11.86 -10.40
N ASP A 35 -19.89 12.78 -11.37
CA ASP A 35 -20.01 12.46 -12.80
C ASP A 35 -18.88 11.51 -13.24
N TRP A 36 -17.64 11.78 -12.82
CA TRP A 36 -16.50 10.92 -13.10
C TRP A 36 -16.69 9.54 -12.46
N MET A 37 -17.06 9.47 -11.16
CA MET A 37 -17.30 8.20 -10.49
C MET A 37 -18.39 7.38 -11.19
N PHE A 38 -19.55 7.97 -11.49
CA PHE A 38 -20.62 7.24 -12.18
C PHE A 38 -20.31 6.92 -13.65
N GLY A 39 -19.35 7.62 -14.26
CA GLY A 39 -18.86 7.34 -15.61
C GLY A 39 -17.78 6.26 -15.66
N CYS A 40 -17.02 6.09 -14.59
CA CYS A 40 -15.81 5.26 -14.56
C CYS A 40 -15.86 4.09 -13.59
N CYS A 41 -16.68 4.13 -12.53
CA CYS A 41 -16.73 3.05 -11.55
C CYS A 41 -17.79 2.02 -11.93
N SER A 42 -17.50 0.74 -11.69
CA SER A 42 -18.50 -0.33 -11.75
C SER A 42 -19.56 -0.15 -10.65
N SER A 43 -20.70 -0.84 -10.75
CA SER A 43 -21.77 -0.71 -9.74
C SER A 43 -21.32 -1.14 -8.33
N GLY A 44 -20.38 -2.10 -8.23
CA GLY A 44 -19.82 -2.52 -6.95
C GLY A 44 -18.90 -1.46 -6.34
N GLU A 45 -18.05 -0.85 -7.16
CA GLU A 45 -17.19 0.26 -6.74
C GLU A 45 -18.01 1.48 -6.30
N LEU A 46 -19.11 1.80 -7.00
CA LEU A 46 -20.00 2.89 -6.58
C LEU A 46 -20.63 2.63 -5.21
N VAL A 47 -21.10 1.40 -4.95
CA VAL A 47 -21.63 1.04 -3.63
C VAL A 47 -20.57 1.18 -2.54
N TYR A 48 -19.33 0.80 -2.83
CA TYR A 48 -18.22 0.98 -1.90
C TYR A 48 -17.90 2.47 -1.64
N GLN A 49 -17.77 3.26 -2.70
CA GLN A 49 -17.34 4.66 -2.62
C GLN A 49 -18.41 5.59 -2.04
N VAL A 50 -19.67 5.43 -2.46
CA VAL A 50 -20.76 6.37 -2.12
C VAL A 50 -22.00 5.71 -1.51
N GLY A 51 -21.96 4.41 -1.24
CA GLY A 51 -23.07 3.65 -0.66
C GLY A 51 -24.15 3.26 -1.67
N ASP A 52 -24.91 2.21 -1.36
CA ASP A 52 -26.02 1.68 -2.18
C ASP A 52 -27.23 2.62 -2.31
N PHE A 53 -27.31 3.61 -1.43
CA PHE A 53 -28.39 4.59 -1.37
C PHE A 53 -28.22 5.72 -2.39
N THR A 54 -27.08 5.79 -3.06
CA THR A 54 -26.75 6.83 -4.03
C THR A 54 -27.11 6.36 -5.44
N VAL A 55 -28.19 6.89 -6.00
CA VAL A 55 -28.83 6.31 -7.20
C VAL A 55 -28.24 6.77 -8.53
N ASP A 56 -27.67 7.98 -8.57
CA ASP A 56 -27.03 8.57 -9.74
C ASP A 56 -26.04 9.67 -9.32
N ALA A 57 -25.31 10.22 -10.28
CA ALA A 57 -24.35 11.29 -10.04
C ALA A 57 -24.98 12.54 -9.38
N ASN A 58 -26.22 12.90 -9.70
CA ASN A 58 -26.86 14.07 -9.06
C ASN A 58 -27.22 13.78 -7.60
N ASP A 59 -27.74 12.59 -7.30
CA ASP A 59 -28.01 12.16 -5.94
C ASP A 59 -26.72 12.07 -5.11
N CYS A 60 -25.62 11.59 -5.72
CA CYS A 60 -24.28 11.63 -5.16
C CYS A 60 -23.89 13.05 -4.76
N SER A 61 -24.01 14.00 -5.68
CA SER A 61 -23.60 15.38 -5.41
C SER A 61 -24.44 16.05 -4.35
N GLU A 62 -25.77 15.88 -4.38
CA GLU A 62 -26.65 16.47 -3.36
C GLU A 62 -26.40 15.86 -1.97
N ARG A 63 -26.16 14.54 -1.88
CA ARG A 63 -25.83 13.86 -0.61
C ARG A 63 -24.48 14.28 -0.05
N LEU A 64 -23.45 14.37 -0.90
CA LEU A 64 -22.14 14.87 -0.48
C LEU A 64 -22.25 16.32 0.00
N LEU A 65 -22.94 17.18 -0.74
CA LEU A 65 -23.18 18.56 -0.35
C LEU A 65 -24.03 18.70 0.93
N ASP A 66 -24.98 17.80 1.17
CA ASP A 66 -25.77 17.73 2.40
C ASP A 66 -24.92 17.26 3.59
N ALA A 67 -24.07 16.25 3.41
CA ALA A 67 -23.15 15.76 4.43
C ALA A 67 -22.12 16.83 4.82
N ILE A 68 -21.57 17.51 3.81
CA ILE A 68 -20.69 18.67 3.95
C ILE A 68 -21.39 19.78 4.76
N ALA A 69 -22.62 20.12 4.40
CA ALA A 69 -23.42 21.12 5.10
C ALA A 69 -23.77 20.72 6.54
N ALA A 70 -23.90 19.42 6.80
CA ALA A 70 -24.17 18.87 8.13
C ALA A 70 -22.91 18.70 8.99
N GLY A 71 -21.71 18.96 8.47
CA GLY A 71 -20.46 18.78 9.20
C GLY A 71 -20.10 17.32 9.46
N VAL A 72 -20.61 16.38 8.63
CA VAL A 72 -20.40 14.95 8.83
C VAL A 72 -19.06 14.54 8.21
N PRO A 73 -18.11 13.93 8.98
CA PRO A 73 -16.88 13.35 8.44
C PRO A 73 -17.20 12.41 7.28
N LEU A 74 -16.81 12.81 6.07
CA LEU A 74 -16.84 11.95 4.91
C LEU A 74 -15.60 11.05 4.97
N GLN A 75 -15.78 9.82 5.42
CA GLN A 75 -14.78 8.77 5.23
C GLN A 75 -14.97 8.20 3.82
N LEU A 76 -14.51 8.94 2.81
CA LEU A 76 -14.36 8.41 1.46
C LEU A 76 -13.01 7.71 1.43
N GLU A 77 -13.01 6.39 1.26
CA GLU A 77 -11.75 5.65 1.23
C GLU A 77 -11.06 5.76 -0.13
N GLN A 78 -9.82 6.24 -0.03
CA GLN A 78 -8.90 6.60 -1.08
C GLN A 78 -8.78 5.52 -2.18
N GLY A 79 -9.16 5.88 -3.42
CA GLY A 79 -8.87 5.14 -4.64
C GLY A 79 -7.81 5.83 -5.48
N GLY A 80 -6.57 5.91 -4.98
CA GLY A 80 -5.42 6.36 -5.79
C GLY A 80 -5.29 7.87 -6.01
N LEU A 81 -6.01 8.68 -5.24
CA LEU A 81 -5.87 10.14 -5.25
C LEU A 81 -5.54 10.62 -3.84
N SER A 82 -4.32 10.35 -3.39
CA SER A 82 -3.77 10.94 -2.16
C SER A 82 -3.69 12.48 -2.21
N ASN A 83 -4.03 13.09 -3.36
CA ASN A 83 -4.11 14.52 -3.60
C ASN A 83 -5.54 15.03 -3.92
N ASP A 84 -6.61 14.21 -3.86
CA ASP A 84 -7.96 14.70 -4.23
C ASP A 84 -8.57 15.61 -3.14
N PRO A 85 -9.25 16.70 -3.51
CA PRO A 85 -9.86 17.64 -2.58
C PRO A 85 -10.97 17.05 -1.71
N ALA A 86 -11.40 15.80 -1.92
CA ALA A 86 -12.62 15.24 -1.34
C ALA A 86 -12.50 14.89 0.16
N GLU A 87 -11.37 14.37 0.61
CA GLU A 87 -11.11 14.19 2.06
C GLU A 87 -10.95 15.57 2.74
N GLY A 88 -10.37 16.53 2.00
CA GLY A 88 -10.33 17.93 2.38
C GLY A 88 -11.70 18.64 2.32
N LEU A 89 -12.68 18.18 1.53
CA LEU A 89 -13.88 18.95 1.18
C LEU A 89 -14.70 19.32 2.42
N LEU A 90 -14.78 18.43 3.40
CA LEU A 90 -15.49 18.72 4.64
C LEU A 90 -14.77 19.76 5.48
N VAL A 91 -13.46 19.55 5.69
CA VAL A 91 -12.62 20.48 6.46
C VAL A 91 -12.69 21.85 5.79
N LEU A 92 -12.49 21.90 4.48
CA LEU A 92 -12.62 23.07 3.62
C LEU A 92 -13.99 23.73 3.72
N ALA A 93 -15.07 22.97 3.69
CA ALA A 93 -16.41 23.53 3.80
C ALA A 93 -16.68 24.14 5.18
N LEU A 94 -16.15 23.53 6.25
CA LEU A 94 -16.17 24.16 7.57
C LEU A 94 -15.35 25.45 7.55
N SER A 95 -14.15 25.45 6.96
CA SER A 95 -13.31 26.65 6.79
C SER A 95 -14.04 27.74 6.00
N ILE A 96 -14.75 27.40 4.93
CA ILE A 96 -15.51 28.35 4.11
C ILE A 96 -16.71 28.87 4.89
N ASN A 97 -17.43 28.00 5.61
CA ASN A 97 -18.58 28.38 6.40
C ASN A 97 -18.20 29.37 7.51
N GLU A 98 -17.09 29.11 8.19
CA GLU A 98 -16.55 29.98 9.23
C GLU A 98 -15.81 31.20 8.65
N GLY A 99 -15.76 31.31 7.31
CA GLY A 99 -15.13 32.43 6.61
C GLY A 99 -13.60 32.46 6.74
N ARG A 100 -12.96 31.36 7.14
CA ARG A 100 -11.50 31.20 7.26
C ARG A 100 -10.80 31.12 5.90
N VAL A 101 -11.53 30.81 4.83
CA VAL A 101 -11.01 30.64 3.46
C VAL A 101 -11.85 31.44 2.46
N ASP A 102 -11.20 32.06 1.47
CA ASP A 102 -11.83 32.55 0.24
C ASP A 102 -11.68 31.51 -0.87
N VAL A 103 -12.81 31.11 -1.46
CA VAL A 103 -12.81 30.18 -2.60
C VAL A 103 -12.57 30.92 -3.90
N ASN A 104 -11.53 30.51 -4.64
CA ASN A 104 -11.26 30.93 -6.01
C ASN A 104 -12.12 30.12 -6.98
N THR A 105 -13.33 30.60 -7.24
CA THR A 105 -14.31 29.89 -8.09
C THR A 105 -13.81 29.64 -9.52
N ALA A 106 -12.87 30.44 -10.03
CA ALA A 106 -12.27 30.18 -11.35
C ALA A 106 -11.44 28.89 -11.32
N LYS A 107 -10.53 28.75 -10.35
CA LYS A 107 -9.71 27.55 -10.19
C LYS A 107 -10.53 26.31 -9.81
N VAL A 108 -11.56 26.45 -8.98
CA VAL A 108 -12.49 25.33 -8.71
C VAL A 108 -13.19 24.84 -9.99
N ASN A 109 -13.55 25.73 -10.91
CA ASN A 109 -14.14 25.32 -12.19
C ASN A 109 -13.10 24.71 -13.15
N GLU A 110 -11.86 25.19 -13.14
CA GLU A 110 -10.75 24.58 -13.89
C GLU A 110 -10.49 23.15 -13.39
N CYS A 111 -10.40 22.96 -12.07
CA CYS A 111 -10.28 21.63 -11.47
C CYS A 111 -11.47 20.73 -11.83
N ALA A 112 -12.69 21.24 -11.66
CA ALA A 112 -13.89 20.47 -12.01
C ALA A 112 -13.89 20.02 -13.48
N GLU A 113 -13.39 20.83 -14.40
CA GLU A 113 -13.27 20.44 -15.81
C GLU A 113 -12.17 19.42 -16.05
N ALA A 114 -11.01 19.57 -15.38
CA ALA A 114 -9.96 18.57 -15.41
C ALA A 114 -10.47 17.22 -14.87
N THR A 115 -11.21 17.20 -13.76
CA THR A 115 -11.82 15.99 -13.21
C THR A 115 -12.83 15.36 -14.17
N ARG A 116 -13.72 16.15 -14.79
CA ARG A 116 -14.70 15.61 -15.77
C ARG A 116 -14.05 15.00 -17.00
N THR A 117 -12.93 15.57 -17.44
CA THR A 117 -12.23 15.13 -18.66
C THR A 117 -11.15 14.10 -18.38
N ARG A 118 -10.92 13.76 -17.11
CA ARG A 118 -10.01 12.70 -16.70
C ARG A 118 -10.49 11.38 -17.26
N ASP A 119 -9.61 10.67 -17.95
CA ASP A 119 -9.88 9.32 -18.40
C ASP A 119 -10.18 8.42 -17.18
N CYS A 120 -11.00 7.38 -17.39
CA CYS A 120 -11.16 6.35 -16.37
C CYS A 120 -9.81 5.68 -16.13
N ASN A 121 -9.60 5.20 -14.90
CA ASN A 121 -8.41 4.45 -14.62
C ASN A 121 -8.44 3.19 -15.50
N VAL A 122 -7.37 2.96 -16.25
CA VAL A 122 -7.24 1.74 -17.04
C VAL A 122 -6.49 0.76 -16.15
N PRO A 123 -6.96 -0.49 -15.98
CA PRO A 123 -6.20 -1.52 -15.30
C PRO A 123 -4.79 -1.52 -15.88
N VAL A 124 -3.80 -1.28 -15.03
CA VAL A 124 -2.41 -1.29 -15.48
C VAL A 124 -2.14 -2.72 -15.93
N GLU A 125 -2.04 -2.94 -17.25
CA GLU A 125 -1.55 -4.21 -17.78
C GLU A 125 -0.10 -4.35 -17.29
N VAL A 126 0.08 -5.08 -16.19
CA VAL A 126 1.39 -5.35 -15.58
C VAL A 126 2.17 -6.22 -16.56
N THR A 127 2.85 -5.57 -17.49
CA THR A 127 3.70 -6.19 -18.53
C THR A 127 5.15 -6.32 -18.06
N GLY A 128 5.47 -5.83 -16.85
CA GLY A 128 6.72 -6.09 -16.14
C GLY A 128 6.68 -7.36 -15.28
N PRO A 129 7.81 -7.79 -14.70
CA PRO A 129 7.79 -8.81 -13.67
C PRO A 129 6.80 -8.38 -12.57
N VAL A 130 5.85 -9.26 -12.25
CA VAL A 130 4.82 -9.02 -11.23
C VAL A 130 5.50 -8.53 -9.94
N GLY A 131 4.99 -7.44 -9.36
CA GLY A 131 5.51 -6.91 -8.09
C GLY A 131 6.72 -5.97 -8.21
N ARG A 132 6.84 -5.18 -9.28
CA ARG A 132 7.75 -4.02 -9.35
C ARG A 132 7.02 -2.82 -9.95
N CYS A 133 7.21 -1.65 -9.38
CA CYS A 133 6.67 -0.42 -9.92
C CYS A 133 7.48 0.07 -11.14
N ILE A 134 6.88 0.96 -11.91
CA ILE A 134 7.53 1.65 -13.03
C ILE A 134 7.76 3.10 -12.59
N PRO A 135 8.99 3.63 -12.68
CA PRO A 135 9.24 5.03 -12.35
C PRO A 135 8.34 5.95 -13.17
N SER A 136 7.49 6.73 -12.48
CA SER A 136 6.79 7.85 -13.11
C SER A 136 7.82 8.90 -13.49
N ALA A 137 7.70 9.53 -14.66
CA ALA A 137 8.42 10.77 -14.89
C ALA A 137 7.99 11.77 -13.79
N PRO A 138 8.90 12.59 -13.23
CA PRO A 138 8.50 13.65 -12.33
C PRO A 138 7.42 14.46 -13.04
N ASP A 139 6.30 14.67 -12.36
CA ASP A 139 5.21 15.50 -12.88
C ASP A 139 5.86 16.80 -13.36
N THR A 140 5.75 17.05 -14.66
CA THR A 140 6.19 18.31 -15.22
C THR A 140 5.40 19.41 -14.53
N ASP A 141 5.99 20.60 -14.35
CA ASP A 141 5.40 21.80 -13.71
C ASP A 141 4.10 22.32 -14.37
N ASP A 142 3.31 21.46 -15.02
CA ASP A 142 1.95 21.76 -15.41
C ASP A 142 1.17 22.06 -14.14
N GLU A 143 0.73 23.32 -14.00
CA GLU A 143 -0.11 23.78 -12.89
C GLU A 143 -1.29 22.81 -12.74
N ASP A 144 -1.27 21.98 -11.69
CA ASP A 144 -2.42 21.15 -11.36
C ASP A 144 -3.59 22.09 -11.04
N PRO A 145 -4.64 22.14 -11.88
CA PRO A 145 -5.76 23.03 -11.63
C PRO A 145 -6.50 22.67 -10.33
N CYS A 146 -6.29 21.46 -9.80
CA CYS A 146 -6.83 20.94 -8.56
C CYS A 146 -5.94 21.13 -7.33
N ALA A 147 -4.80 21.82 -7.44
CA ALA A 147 -3.98 22.18 -6.29
C ALA A 147 -4.81 23.00 -5.27
N PRO A 148 -4.93 22.58 -3.99
CA PRO A 148 -5.75 23.26 -3.00
C PRO A 148 -5.39 24.74 -2.80
N GLU A 149 -4.11 25.09 -2.84
CA GLU A 149 -3.59 26.46 -2.71
C GLU A 149 -4.03 27.41 -3.85
N GLU A 150 -4.37 26.87 -5.02
CA GLU A 150 -4.91 27.66 -6.14
C GLU A 150 -6.42 27.87 -6.00
N MET A 151 -7.12 26.86 -5.48
CA MET A 151 -8.57 26.89 -5.26
C MET A 151 -8.97 27.65 -4.00
N PHE A 152 -8.12 27.72 -2.99
CA PHE A 152 -8.44 28.21 -1.66
C PHE A 152 -7.39 29.22 -1.19
N ARG A 153 -7.87 30.39 -0.74
CA ARG A 153 -7.03 31.42 -0.13
C ARG A 153 -7.35 31.55 1.34
N GLY A 154 -6.44 31.09 2.18
CA GLY A 154 -6.58 31.21 3.62
C GLY A 154 -6.60 32.66 4.10
N LYS A 155 -7.35 32.90 5.17
CA LYS A 155 -7.46 34.21 5.84
C LYS A 155 -6.88 34.22 7.23
N GLN A 156 -6.63 33.05 7.82
CA GLN A 156 -6.11 32.94 9.18
C GLN A 156 -4.73 33.59 9.26
N ALA A 157 -4.59 34.53 10.18
CA ALA A 157 -3.35 35.23 10.47
C ALA A 157 -2.46 34.39 11.42
N VAL A 158 -1.22 34.84 11.60
CA VAL A 158 -0.27 34.18 12.52
C VAL A 158 -0.87 34.06 13.93
N GLY A 159 -0.88 32.83 14.46
CA GLY A 159 -1.38 32.48 15.78
C GLY A 159 -2.88 32.15 15.83
N GLU A 160 -3.60 32.28 14.73
CA GLU A 160 -4.99 31.83 14.63
C GLU A 160 -5.07 30.32 14.34
N GLU A 161 -6.17 29.70 14.75
CA GLU A 161 -6.40 28.27 14.62
C GLU A 161 -6.62 27.87 13.16
N CYS A 162 -6.01 26.76 12.75
CA CYS A 162 -6.18 26.19 11.42
C CYS A 162 -6.40 24.67 11.47
N ALA A 163 -7.19 24.17 10.51
CA ALA A 163 -7.35 22.74 10.28
C ALA A 163 -6.43 22.20 9.16
N GLY A 164 -5.87 23.09 8.34
CA GLY A 164 -4.95 22.73 7.25
C GLY A 164 -4.22 23.95 6.69
N PRO A 165 -3.17 23.74 5.87
CA PRO A 165 -2.33 24.82 5.35
C PRO A 165 -3.10 25.83 4.50
N TRP A 166 -4.14 25.40 3.79
CA TRP A 166 -5.00 26.25 2.95
C TRP A 166 -5.85 27.27 3.74
N GLU A 167 -5.98 27.15 5.07
CA GLU A 167 -6.69 28.13 5.90
C GLU A 167 -5.84 29.35 6.25
N CYS A 168 -4.51 29.21 6.19
CA CYS A 168 -3.56 30.25 6.54
C CYS A 168 -3.31 31.22 5.38
N GLN A 169 -3.05 32.49 5.70
CA GLN A 169 -2.67 33.48 4.69
C GLN A 169 -1.41 33.06 3.91
N GLU A 170 -1.26 33.57 2.69
CA GLU A 170 -0.09 33.30 1.84
C GLU A 170 1.24 33.50 2.59
N GLY A 171 2.12 32.50 2.52
CA GLY A 171 3.40 32.48 3.23
C GLY A 171 3.33 32.04 4.70
N LEU A 172 2.16 31.57 5.15
CA LEU A 172 1.97 30.90 6.42
C LEU A 172 1.71 29.40 6.20
N ARG A 173 1.96 28.60 7.24
CA ARG A 173 1.68 27.16 7.30
C ARG A 173 0.82 26.83 8.50
N CYS A 174 0.10 25.72 8.45
CA CYS A 174 -0.63 25.20 9.59
C CYS A 174 0.24 24.23 10.39
N VAL A 175 0.54 24.55 11.66
CA VAL A 175 1.38 23.72 12.53
C VAL A 175 0.51 23.01 13.55
N ASP A 176 0.48 21.68 13.50
CA ASP A 176 -0.28 20.87 14.46
C ASP A 176 0.47 20.67 15.78
N PHE A 177 -0.24 20.89 16.90
CA PHE A 177 0.24 20.65 18.26
C PHE A 177 -0.53 19.51 18.96
N GLY A 178 -1.18 18.63 18.18
CA GLY A 178 -1.87 17.42 18.64
C GLY A 178 -3.30 17.65 19.17
N ILE A 179 -3.83 18.86 19.05
CA ILE A 179 -5.21 19.20 19.44
C ILE A 179 -5.87 20.07 18.37
N ALA A 180 -5.15 21.10 17.91
CA ALA A 180 -5.55 21.98 16.82
C ALA A 180 -4.30 22.58 16.19
N GLY A 181 -4.37 22.84 14.88
CA GLY A 181 -3.31 23.55 14.18
C GLY A 181 -3.35 25.05 14.48
N VAL A 182 -2.20 25.73 14.35
CA VAL A 182 -2.15 27.19 14.33
C VAL A 182 -1.31 27.70 13.16
N CYS A 183 -1.75 28.79 12.55
CA CYS A 183 -1.03 29.40 11.45
C CYS A 183 0.27 30.02 11.95
N ALA A 184 1.40 29.57 11.41
CA ALA A 184 2.73 30.08 11.70
C ALA A 184 3.40 30.60 10.42
N LEU A 185 4.38 31.49 10.57
CA LEU A 185 5.20 31.90 9.43
C LEU A 185 5.99 30.70 8.91
N SER A 186 5.99 30.51 7.60
CA SER A 186 6.96 29.64 6.96
C SER A 186 8.32 30.34 6.94
N ALA A 187 9.37 29.60 7.30
CA ALA A 187 10.74 30.08 7.31
C ALA A 187 11.21 30.34 5.88
N LYS A 188 11.69 31.56 5.63
CA LYS A 188 12.21 31.98 4.33
C LYS A 188 13.61 31.44 4.12
N LYS A 189 14.10 31.53 2.88
CA LYS A 189 15.49 31.16 2.55
C LYS A 189 16.49 31.86 3.48
N GLY A 190 17.31 31.06 4.16
CA GLY A 190 18.30 31.49 5.16
C GLY A 190 17.76 31.72 6.57
N GLU A 191 16.47 31.50 6.82
CA GLU A 191 15.91 31.47 8.18
C GLU A 191 16.04 30.06 8.78
N THR A 192 16.10 29.98 10.11
CA THR A 192 16.30 28.72 10.81
C THR A 192 15.08 27.80 10.75
N CYS A 193 15.31 26.50 10.66
CA CYS A 193 14.28 25.46 10.60
C CYS A 193 14.71 24.21 11.37
N PHE A 194 13.74 23.36 11.70
CA PHE A 194 13.93 22.02 12.28
C PHE A 194 13.48 20.89 11.35
N SER A 195 12.55 21.17 10.42
CA SER A 195 12.07 20.23 9.40
C SER A 195 11.71 20.96 8.11
N ASP A 196 11.55 20.21 7.02
CA ASP A 196 11.18 20.76 5.69
C ASP A 196 9.83 21.46 5.72
N GLU A 197 8.89 20.92 6.49
CA GLU A 197 7.55 21.48 6.72
C GLU A 197 7.58 22.90 7.31
N GLU A 198 8.71 23.34 7.89
CA GLU A 198 8.84 24.69 8.41
C GLU A 198 9.21 25.70 7.35
N CYS A 199 9.80 25.26 6.24
CA CYS A 199 10.28 26.12 5.18
C CYS A 199 9.14 26.56 4.25
N ALA A 200 9.34 27.71 3.58
CA ALA A 200 8.41 28.15 2.53
C ALA A 200 8.43 27.17 1.34
N THR A 201 7.37 27.17 0.53
CA THR A 201 7.22 26.30 -0.65
C THR A 201 8.50 26.24 -1.50
N ASN A 202 8.91 25.05 -1.93
CA ASN A 202 10.14 24.77 -2.68
C ASN A 202 11.45 24.97 -1.92
N LEU A 203 11.40 25.15 -0.59
CA LEU A 203 12.58 25.15 0.26
C LEU A 203 12.58 23.92 1.16
N ILE A 204 13.79 23.45 1.47
CA ILE A 204 14.04 22.34 2.38
C ILE A 204 14.87 22.84 3.56
N CYS A 205 14.77 22.16 4.69
CA CYS A 205 15.62 22.40 5.84
C CYS A 205 16.97 21.71 5.65
N SER A 206 18.03 22.50 5.53
CA SER A 206 19.40 21.97 5.48
C SER A 206 19.80 21.42 6.83
N TYR A 207 20.17 20.14 6.92
CA TYR A 207 20.64 19.55 8.18
C TYR A 207 22.00 20.12 8.63
N ASP A 208 22.82 20.59 7.69
CA ASP A 208 24.16 21.13 7.98
C ASP A 208 24.09 22.52 8.62
N THR A 209 23.17 23.36 8.16
CA THR A 209 23.06 24.76 8.60
C THR A 209 21.88 24.99 9.54
N GLY A 210 20.88 24.09 9.54
CA GLY A 210 19.60 24.32 10.20
C GLY A 210 18.84 25.51 9.60
N GLU A 211 19.05 25.79 8.31
CA GLU A 211 18.44 26.92 7.59
C GLU A 211 17.67 26.43 6.35
N CYS A 212 16.60 27.14 5.98
CA CYS A 212 15.86 26.85 4.77
C CYS A 212 16.66 27.23 3.52
N VAL A 213 16.82 26.28 2.60
CA VAL A 213 17.58 26.43 1.34
C VAL A 213 16.78 25.88 0.17
N GLU A 214 17.15 26.25 -1.06
CA GLU A 214 16.58 25.61 -2.26
C GLU A 214 17.14 24.19 -2.36
N GLY A 215 16.27 23.20 -2.53
CA GLY A 215 16.68 21.83 -2.82
C GLY A 215 17.21 21.68 -4.24
N ALA A 216 18.07 20.69 -4.45
CA ALA A 216 18.58 20.36 -5.79
C ALA A 216 17.47 19.78 -6.68
N LYS A 217 17.35 20.30 -7.90
CA LYS A 217 16.30 19.91 -8.86
C LYS A 217 16.59 18.54 -9.49
N ALA A 218 15.59 17.96 -10.16
CA ALA A 218 15.78 16.72 -10.90
C ALA A 218 16.96 16.82 -11.88
N GLY A 219 17.89 15.85 -11.78
CA GLY A 219 19.15 15.79 -12.53
C GLY A 219 20.29 16.66 -11.99
N GLU A 220 20.05 17.51 -11.00
CA GLU A 220 21.11 18.24 -10.30
C GLU A 220 21.81 17.34 -9.26
N PRO A 221 23.08 17.63 -8.94
CA PRO A 221 23.83 16.79 -8.00
C PRO A 221 23.25 16.86 -6.58
N CYS A 222 23.24 15.72 -5.91
CA CYS A 222 22.98 15.58 -4.49
C CYS A 222 24.15 14.86 -3.81
N GLN A 223 24.24 14.93 -2.48
CA GLN A 223 25.41 14.40 -1.79
C GLN A 223 25.08 13.94 -0.36
N PHE A 224 25.44 12.71 -0.03
CA PHE A 224 25.39 12.16 1.33
C PHE A 224 26.63 12.56 2.14
N ALA A 225 26.49 12.66 3.47
CA ALA A 225 27.57 12.94 4.39
C ALA A 225 28.71 11.91 4.30
N ASP A 226 28.38 10.64 4.06
CA ASP A 226 29.30 9.59 3.67
C ASP A 226 28.93 9.04 2.28
N PRO A 227 29.61 9.50 1.20
CA PRO A 227 29.39 9.01 -0.15
C PRO A 227 29.62 7.50 -0.33
N LEU A 228 30.38 6.85 0.56
CA LEU A 228 30.64 5.41 0.50
C LEU A 228 29.59 4.59 1.26
N ARG A 229 28.84 5.24 2.15
CA ARG A 229 27.76 4.66 2.95
C ARG A 229 26.58 5.63 2.95
N PRO A 230 25.91 5.80 1.80
CA PRO A 230 24.79 6.71 1.66
C PRO A 230 23.65 6.24 2.56
N ILE A 231 23.30 7.04 3.56
CA ILE A 231 22.18 6.79 4.46
C ILE A 231 21.13 7.87 4.16
N PRO A 232 19.90 7.51 3.74
CA PRO A 232 18.82 8.48 3.56
C PRO A 232 18.64 9.39 4.78
N GLY A 233 18.42 10.68 4.54
CA GLY A 233 18.35 11.69 5.61
C GLY A 233 19.71 12.21 6.09
N THR A 234 20.83 11.73 5.54
CA THR A 234 22.18 12.26 5.81
C THR A 234 22.73 13.11 4.66
N GLU A 235 21.86 13.60 3.78
CA GLU A 235 22.25 14.42 2.64
C GLU A 235 22.78 15.79 3.09
N THR A 236 24.01 16.10 2.67
CA THR A 236 24.65 17.43 2.76
C THR A 236 24.18 18.36 1.62
N ILE A 237 23.76 17.77 0.49
CA ILE A 237 23.02 18.46 -0.58
C ILE A 237 21.76 17.64 -0.81
N ARG A 238 20.62 18.12 -0.30
CA ARG A 238 19.34 17.41 -0.43
C ARG A 238 18.57 17.88 -1.66
N CYS A 239 17.74 16.99 -2.16
CA CYS A 239 16.90 17.24 -3.31
C CYS A 239 15.70 18.11 -2.94
N ALA A 240 15.10 18.76 -3.95
CA ALA A 240 13.84 19.45 -3.78
C ALA A 240 12.74 18.47 -3.33
N GLU A 241 11.63 19.04 -2.84
CA GLU A 241 10.46 18.27 -2.43
C GLU A 241 10.02 17.29 -3.53
N SER A 242 9.58 16.09 -3.12
CA SER A 242 9.17 14.99 -4.02
C SER A 242 10.28 14.40 -4.90
N LEU A 243 11.55 14.73 -4.63
CA LEU A 243 12.71 14.11 -5.24
C LEU A 243 13.54 13.35 -4.19
N SER A 244 14.19 12.29 -4.62
CA SER A 244 15.12 11.49 -3.80
C SER A 244 16.52 11.52 -4.42
N CYS A 245 17.54 11.41 -3.57
CA CYS A 245 18.93 11.40 -4.03
C CYS A 245 19.32 9.99 -4.46
N ASP A 246 19.61 9.79 -5.74
CA ASP A 246 20.17 8.53 -6.22
C ASP A 246 21.59 8.37 -5.63
N ALA A 247 21.73 7.39 -4.75
CA ALA A 247 22.98 7.11 -4.05
C ALA A 247 24.14 6.71 -4.97
N ALA A 248 23.85 6.05 -6.09
CA ALA A 248 24.84 5.60 -7.06
C ALA A 248 25.23 6.72 -8.03
N ALA A 249 24.25 7.45 -8.56
CA ALA A 249 24.47 8.51 -9.53
C ALA A 249 24.80 9.88 -8.90
N GLN A 250 24.51 10.06 -7.62
CA GLN A 250 24.64 11.32 -6.88
C GLN A 250 23.89 12.48 -7.55
N VAL A 251 22.69 12.20 -8.05
CA VAL A 251 21.79 13.19 -8.65
C VAL A 251 20.38 13.02 -8.10
N CYS A 252 19.65 14.11 -8.04
CA CYS A 252 18.25 14.07 -7.63
C CYS A 252 17.39 13.44 -8.73
N THR A 253 16.65 12.40 -8.37
CA THR A 253 15.70 11.73 -9.24
C THR A 253 14.31 11.87 -8.64
N GLY A 254 13.30 12.08 -9.48
CA GLY A 254 11.92 12.23 -9.03
C GLY A 254 11.12 10.94 -9.15
N GLY A 255 10.00 10.92 -8.41
CA GLY A 255 8.97 9.90 -8.53
C GLY A 255 8.92 8.93 -7.34
N PHE A 256 7.69 8.51 -7.01
CA PHE A 256 7.49 7.19 -6.42
C PHE A 256 8.13 6.16 -7.37
N CYS A 257 8.75 5.11 -6.83
CA CYS A 257 9.46 4.11 -7.63
C CYS A 257 10.79 4.56 -8.28
N ALA A 258 11.62 5.35 -7.61
CA ALA A 258 12.96 5.67 -8.07
C ALA A 258 14.05 5.15 -7.11
N PRO A 259 15.31 5.03 -7.56
CA PRO A 259 16.43 4.78 -6.66
C PRO A 259 16.45 5.79 -5.50
N GLY A 260 16.46 5.28 -4.27
CA GLY A 260 16.43 6.08 -3.05
C GLY A 260 15.06 6.57 -2.59
N SER A 261 13.98 6.31 -3.37
CA SER A 261 12.62 6.65 -2.94
C SER A 261 12.21 5.86 -1.69
N PRO A 262 11.40 6.43 -0.78
CA PRO A 262 10.86 5.68 0.33
C PRO A 262 9.98 4.53 -0.19
N CYS A 263 9.97 3.42 0.55
CA CYS A 263 9.10 2.27 0.32
C CYS A 263 8.45 1.85 1.65
N PHE A 264 7.29 1.21 1.63
CA PHE A 264 6.48 1.03 2.83
C PHE A 264 6.65 -0.33 3.50
N ASP A 265 6.81 -1.39 2.70
CA ASP A 265 6.97 -2.75 3.20
C ASP A 265 8.37 -3.29 2.85
N VAL A 266 9.26 -3.44 3.84
CA VAL A 266 10.62 -3.98 3.63
C VAL A 266 10.63 -5.42 3.10
N PHE A 267 9.51 -6.15 3.23
CA PHE A 267 9.40 -7.50 2.72
C PHE A 267 8.89 -7.55 1.27
N ASP A 268 8.30 -6.46 0.77
CA ASP A 268 7.81 -6.34 -0.60
C ASP A 268 8.64 -5.32 -1.39
N ASP A 269 9.08 -5.70 -2.58
CA ASP A 269 9.81 -4.80 -3.46
C ASP A 269 8.92 -4.11 -4.50
N SER A 270 7.60 -4.23 -4.39
CA SER A 270 6.64 -3.64 -5.31
C SER A 270 6.74 -2.13 -5.41
N ASP A 271 7.18 -1.46 -4.34
CA ASP A 271 7.44 -0.01 -4.28
C ASP A 271 8.75 0.41 -4.97
N CYS A 272 9.57 -0.55 -5.41
CA CYS A 272 10.89 -0.31 -5.99
C CYS A 272 11.01 -0.70 -7.47
N PRO A 273 11.80 0.08 -8.24
CA PRO A 273 12.02 -0.23 -9.65
C PRO A 273 12.84 -1.52 -9.80
N GLU A 274 12.85 -2.07 -11.01
CA GLU A 274 13.63 -3.27 -11.32
C GLU A 274 15.10 -3.12 -10.87
N SER A 275 15.65 -4.17 -10.26
CA SER A 275 17.01 -4.22 -9.67
C SER A 275 17.23 -3.41 -8.38
N TYR A 276 16.17 -2.81 -7.80
CA TYR A 276 16.20 -2.17 -6.49
C TYR A 276 15.25 -2.87 -5.53
N TYR A 277 15.63 -2.95 -4.26
CA TYR A 277 14.91 -3.65 -3.20
C TYR A 277 14.47 -2.64 -2.14
N CYS A 278 13.35 -2.91 -1.47
CA CYS A 278 12.92 -2.09 -0.36
C CYS A 278 13.80 -2.39 0.86
N VAL A 279 14.90 -1.65 0.99
CA VAL A 279 15.90 -1.89 2.04
C VAL A 279 15.64 -0.93 3.19
N GLY A 280 15.47 -1.49 4.39
CA GLY A 280 15.32 -0.76 5.64
C GLY A 280 15.52 -1.69 6.82
N ASN A 281 15.40 -1.14 8.02
CA ASN A 281 15.37 -1.88 9.28
C ASN A 281 14.63 -1.05 10.34
N PHE A 282 14.54 -1.50 11.60
CA PHE A 282 13.82 -0.71 12.64
C PHE A 282 14.48 0.63 12.99
N VAL A 283 15.69 0.89 12.51
CA VAL A 283 16.49 2.09 12.80
C VAL A 283 16.51 3.08 11.64
N THR A 284 16.37 2.60 10.41
CA THR A 284 16.49 3.39 9.17
C THR A 284 15.20 3.37 8.39
N GLN A 285 14.79 4.53 7.88
CA GLN A 285 13.60 4.60 7.05
C GLN A 285 13.80 3.76 5.78
N PRO A 286 12.87 2.83 5.46
CA PRO A 286 12.97 1.99 4.29
C PRO A 286 12.98 2.80 2.99
N SER A 287 13.85 2.41 2.07
CA SER A 287 14.00 3.05 0.76
C SER A 287 14.51 2.07 -0.30
N CYS A 288 14.25 2.40 -1.56
CA CYS A 288 14.65 1.59 -2.70
C CYS A 288 16.15 1.66 -2.96
N GLN A 289 16.88 0.59 -2.65
CA GLN A 289 18.34 0.53 -2.75
C GLN A 289 18.80 -0.69 -3.55
N GLN A 290 20.02 -0.61 -4.08
CA GLN A 290 20.68 -1.81 -4.60
C GLN A 290 21.14 -2.69 -3.42
N PRO A 291 21.36 -4.00 -3.65
CA PRO A 291 21.87 -4.88 -2.61
C PRO A 291 23.15 -4.34 -1.95
N GLY A 292 23.10 -4.17 -0.63
CA GLY A 292 24.14 -3.59 0.19
C GLY A 292 25.40 -4.45 0.30
N LEU A 293 26.53 -3.80 0.57
CA LEU A 293 27.77 -4.50 0.96
C LEU A 293 27.70 -4.93 2.43
N GLU A 294 28.68 -5.71 2.88
CA GLU A 294 28.84 -6.08 4.30
C GLU A 294 28.72 -4.85 5.23
N GLY A 295 27.85 -4.95 6.24
CA GLY A 295 27.55 -3.90 7.20
C GLY A 295 26.54 -2.84 6.73
N ALA A 296 25.93 -2.98 5.55
CA ALA A 296 24.74 -2.22 5.16
C ALA A 296 23.49 -2.72 5.92
N PRO A 297 22.47 -1.88 6.17
CA PRO A 297 21.20 -2.34 6.74
C PRO A 297 20.48 -3.32 5.80
N CYS A 298 19.73 -4.26 6.37
CA CYS A 298 18.92 -5.22 5.64
C CYS A 298 17.78 -5.76 6.50
N SER A 299 16.73 -6.26 5.83
CA SER A 299 15.62 -7.01 6.41
C SER A 299 15.50 -8.42 5.79
N LYS A 300 16.03 -8.63 4.58
CA LYS A 300 16.03 -9.93 3.88
C LYS A 300 17.35 -10.19 3.15
N ALA A 301 17.57 -11.45 2.78
CA ALA A 301 18.82 -11.90 2.15
C ALA A 301 19.15 -11.14 0.84
N ASP A 302 18.13 -10.86 0.03
CA ASP A 302 18.27 -10.17 -1.26
C ASP A 302 18.66 -8.69 -1.13
N ASP A 303 18.50 -8.10 0.06
CA ASP A 303 18.99 -6.76 0.37
C ASP A 303 20.52 -6.71 0.41
N CYS A 304 21.20 -7.86 0.40
CA CYS A 304 22.64 -7.96 0.56
C CYS A 304 23.28 -8.55 -0.68
N SER A 305 24.34 -7.91 -1.17
CA SER A 305 25.19 -8.42 -2.27
C SER A 305 25.84 -9.77 -1.96
N THR A 306 25.94 -10.13 -0.67
CA THR A 306 26.40 -11.43 -0.18
C THR A 306 25.30 -12.49 -0.16
N GLY A 307 24.03 -12.11 -0.28
CA GLY A 307 22.87 -12.97 -0.11
C GLY A 307 22.57 -13.33 1.35
N TYR A 308 23.12 -12.60 2.32
CA TYR A 308 22.89 -12.86 3.74
C TYR A 308 22.64 -11.58 4.55
N CYS A 309 21.45 -11.54 5.15
CA CYS A 309 21.08 -10.55 6.16
C CYS A 309 21.08 -11.20 7.54
N ASN A 310 21.88 -10.69 8.47
CA ASN A 310 21.89 -11.19 9.84
C ASN A 310 20.58 -10.78 10.55
N PRO A 311 19.73 -11.73 10.97
CA PRO A 311 18.41 -11.43 11.51
C PRO A 311 18.44 -10.79 12.91
N PHE A 312 19.59 -10.81 13.59
CA PHE A 312 19.74 -10.22 14.92
C PHE A 312 20.26 -8.78 14.88
N ASP A 313 21.19 -8.49 13.97
CA ASP A 313 21.82 -7.18 13.85
C ASP A 313 21.17 -6.32 12.73
N GLU A 314 20.38 -6.94 11.84
CA GLU A 314 19.74 -6.30 10.68
C GLU A 314 20.78 -5.61 9.78
N LEU A 315 21.91 -6.29 9.61
CA LEU A 315 23.04 -5.86 8.79
C LEU A 315 23.49 -6.99 7.85
N CYS A 316 23.87 -6.60 6.63
CA CYS A 316 24.45 -7.51 5.65
C CYS A 316 25.71 -8.14 6.20
N GLY A 317 25.72 -9.47 6.27
CA GLY A 317 26.83 -10.24 6.79
C GLY A 317 27.61 -10.93 5.67
N MET A 318 28.79 -11.43 6.03
CA MET A 318 29.46 -12.45 5.23
C MET A 318 28.86 -13.81 5.56
N LEU A 319 28.66 -14.62 4.52
CA LEU A 319 28.33 -16.03 4.69
C LEU A 319 29.48 -16.74 5.44
N LEU A 320 29.09 -17.57 6.40
CA LEU A 320 29.98 -18.33 7.28
C LEU A 320 30.63 -19.50 6.53
N ASN A 321 31.91 -19.73 6.81
CA ASN A 321 32.67 -20.84 6.28
C ASN A 321 32.29 -22.15 6.99
N THR A 322 32.59 -23.28 6.35
CA THR A 322 32.47 -24.59 6.99
C THR A 322 33.19 -24.66 8.33
N GLY A 323 32.48 -25.10 9.37
CA GLY A 323 32.95 -25.26 10.75
C GLY A 323 32.67 -24.06 11.65
N GLU A 324 32.15 -22.96 11.13
CA GLU A 324 31.71 -21.79 11.91
C GLU A 324 30.30 -22.01 12.47
N ALA A 325 29.95 -21.34 13.57
CA ALA A 325 28.67 -21.52 14.24
C ALA A 325 27.56 -20.74 13.52
N CYS A 326 26.45 -21.42 13.24
CA CYS A 326 25.27 -20.89 12.53
C CYS A 326 23.99 -21.22 13.29
N PHE A 327 22.91 -20.48 13.05
CA PHE A 327 21.56 -20.80 13.51
C PHE A 327 20.67 -21.33 12.39
N ASP A 328 20.83 -20.83 11.16
CA ASP A 328 20.12 -21.31 9.98
C ASP A 328 21.04 -21.59 8.78
N ASP A 329 20.46 -22.24 7.77
CA ASP A 329 21.17 -22.65 6.54
C ASP A 329 21.64 -21.46 5.70
N GLY A 330 20.90 -20.34 5.74
CA GLY A 330 21.17 -19.11 5.00
C GLY A 330 22.40 -18.36 5.51
N GLU A 331 22.84 -18.62 6.74
CA GLU A 331 24.09 -18.03 7.27
C GLU A 331 25.34 -18.65 6.63
N CYS A 332 25.25 -19.86 6.07
CA CYS A 332 26.41 -20.63 5.65
C CYS A 332 26.71 -20.44 4.15
N GLN A 333 27.98 -20.33 3.78
CA GLN A 333 28.38 -20.25 2.36
C GLN A 333 27.98 -21.50 1.56
N SER A 334 27.87 -22.64 2.25
CA SER A 334 27.35 -23.87 1.70
C SER A 334 25.83 -23.90 1.57
N GLY A 335 25.10 -23.00 2.24
CA GLY A 335 23.65 -23.10 2.40
C GLY A 335 23.21 -24.24 3.32
N PHE A 336 24.07 -24.70 4.24
CA PHE A 336 23.73 -25.80 5.15
C PHE A 336 24.38 -25.67 6.53
N CYS A 337 23.53 -25.62 7.56
CA CYS A 337 23.84 -25.54 8.97
C CYS A 337 23.51 -26.87 9.69
N ASP A 338 24.55 -27.66 9.98
CA ASP A 338 24.42 -28.97 10.63
C ASP A 338 24.65 -28.85 12.14
N VAL A 339 23.58 -29.02 12.91
CA VAL A 339 23.60 -28.97 14.39
C VAL A 339 24.33 -27.72 14.93
N GLY A 340 24.06 -26.58 14.29
CA GLY A 340 24.60 -25.28 14.68
C GLY A 340 26.02 -24.99 14.20
N LEU A 341 26.55 -25.77 13.25
CA LEU A 341 27.81 -25.50 12.56
C LEU A 341 27.64 -25.58 11.05
N CYS A 342 28.21 -24.64 10.31
CA CYS A 342 28.18 -24.67 8.86
C CYS A 342 28.89 -25.92 8.37
N ALA A 343 28.23 -26.71 7.55
CA ALA A 343 28.75 -27.96 7.03
C ALA A 343 28.79 -27.90 5.50
N PRO A 344 29.63 -28.69 4.82
CA PRO A 344 29.61 -28.74 3.37
C PRO A 344 28.24 -29.23 2.88
N SER A 345 27.78 -28.63 1.80
CA SER A 345 26.67 -29.12 1.01
C SER A 345 27.19 -29.79 -0.25
N PHE A 346 26.38 -30.70 -0.80
CA PHE A 346 26.82 -31.63 -1.83
C PHE A 346 25.85 -31.63 -3.01
N GLY A 347 26.39 -31.58 -4.22
CA GLY A 347 25.58 -31.75 -5.43
C GLY A 347 25.11 -33.20 -5.65
N PRO A 348 24.20 -33.43 -6.61
CA PRO A 348 23.68 -34.75 -6.93
C PRO A 348 24.76 -35.80 -7.22
N GLY A 349 24.59 -37.01 -6.69
CA GLY A 349 25.46 -38.17 -6.80
C GLY A 349 26.53 -38.30 -5.70
N MET A 350 26.68 -37.29 -4.83
CA MET A 350 27.62 -37.32 -3.70
C MET A 350 26.96 -37.84 -2.43
N GLU A 351 27.73 -38.39 -1.49
CA GLU A 351 27.21 -38.88 -0.21
C GLU A 351 26.66 -37.72 0.66
N CYS A 352 25.50 -37.92 1.29
CA CYS A 352 24.89 -36.98 2.24
C CYS A 352 24.97 -37.54 3.67
N PRO A 353 26.12 -37.39 4.37
CA PRO A 353 26.38 -38.04 5.64
C PRO A 353 25.50 -37.54 6.80
N ALA A 354 24.87 -36.37 6.68
CA ALA A 354 23.96 -35.84 7.69
C ALA A 354 22.57 -36.48 7.64
N PHE A 355 22.26 -37.26 6.59
CA PHE A 355 20.91 -37.80 6.34
C PHE A 355 19.83 -36.70 6.27
N ASP A 356 20.21 -35.49 5.84
CA ASP A 356 19.37 -34.31 5.77
C ASP A 356 19.27 -33.83 4.32
N ASN A 357 18.05 -33.56 3.85
CA ASN A 357 17.81 -33.05 2.50
C ASN A 357 18.47 -31.68 2.27
N ARG A 358 18.53 -30.85 3.31
CA ARG A 358 19.11 -29.49 3.26
C ARG A 358 20.61 -29.51 2.98
N GLN A 359 21.27 -30.65 3.16
CA GLN A 359 22.67 -30.85 2.79
C GLN A 359 22.89 -30.92 1.26
N CYS A 360 21.84 -31.18 0.47
CA CYS A 360 21.94 -31.45 -0.95
C CYS A 360 21.61 -30.20 -1.79
N GLN A 361 22.60 -29.67 -2.51
CA GLN A 361 22.41 -28.51 -3.38
C GLN A 361 21.52 -28.87 -4.57
N GLY A 362 20.33 -28.28 -4.65
CA GLY A 362 19.35 -28.55 -5.72
C GLY A 362 18.84 -29.99 -5.71
N GLY A 363 18.71 -30.59 -4.52
CA GLY A 363 18.26 -31.96 -4.38
C GLY A 363 17.91 -32.36 -2.96
N TYR A 364 17.71 -33.66 -2.75
CA TYR A 364 17.38 -34.25 -1.46
C TYR A 364 18.31 -35.42 -1.14
N CYS A 365 18.37 -35.85 0.12
CA CYS A 365 19.21 -36.96 0.56
C CYS A 365 18.45 -38.27 0.42
N ASP A 366 18.76 -39.07 -0.61
CA ASP A 366 18.13 -40.38 -0.83
C ASP A 366 18.66 -41.40 0.18
N THR A 367 17.86 -41.70 1.19
CA THR A 367 18.17 -42.68 2.24
C THR A 367 17.71 -44.11 1.91
N THR A 368 17.13 -44.34 0.73
CA THR A 368 16.67 -45.68 0.30
C THR A 368 17.81 -46.58 -0.18
N VAL A 369 18.94 -45.98 -0.54
CA VAL A 369 20.19 -46.67 -0.89
C VAL A 369 21.03 -46.96 0.35
N ALA A 370 21.91 -47.97 0.27
CA ALA A 370 22.71 -48.42 1.41
C ALA A 370 23.67 -47.36 1.99
N VAL A 371 24.08 -46.40 1.15
CA VAL A 371 24.84 -45.20 1.55
C VAL A 371 24.06 -44.01 1.01
N PRO A 372 23.51 -43.12 1.86
CA PRO A 372 22.70 -42.01 1.40
C PRO A 372 23.47 -41.11 0.44
N VAL A 373 22.84 -40.75 -0.67
CA VAL A 373 23.42 -39.85 -1.66
C VAL A 373 22.44 -38.72 -1.99
N CYS A 374 23.00 -37.54 -2.25
CA CYS A 374 22.24 -36.44 -2.79
C CYS A 374 21.69 -36.83 -4.17
N THR A 375 20.39 -36.66 -4.36
CA THR A 375 19.70 -36.91 -5.62
C THR A 375 19.05 -35.61 -6.05
N ALA A 376 19.18 -35.26 -7.33
CA ALA A 376 18.55 -34.06 -7.86
C ALA A 376 17.03 -34.12 -7.67
N TYR A 377 16.39 -32.98 -7.43
CA TYR A 377 14.94 -32.91 -7.46
C TYR A 377 14.42 -33.31 -8.84
N ALA A 378 13.25 -33.95 -8.84
CA ALA A 378 12.51 -34.25 -10.04
C ALA A 378 11.89 -32.96 -10.59
N ALA A 379 12.01 -32.76 -11.90
CA ALA A 379 11.33 -31.69 -12.60
C ALA A 379 9.80 -31.85 -12.51
N GLU A 380 9.06 -30.80 -12.87
CA GLU A 380 7.60 -30.85 -12.98
C GLU A 380 7.12 -32.05 -13.83
N ASN A 381 6.12 -32.78 -13.33
CA ASN A 381 5.63 -34.08 -13.80
C ASN A 381 6.64 -35.26 -13.72
N GLY A 382 7.77 -35.06 -13.05
CA GLY A 382 8.74 -36.11 -12.75
C GLY A 382 8.28 -37.05 -11.63
N PRO A 383 8.81 -38.28 -11.55
CA PRO A 383 8.38 -39.26 -10.55
C PRO A 383 8.90 -38.93 -9.14
N CYS A 384 8.06 -39.09 -8.12
CA CYS A 384 8.40 -38.90 -6.70
C CYS A 384 7.86 -40.06 -5.83
N PRO A 385 8.48 -41.25 -5.87
CA PRO A 385 7.92 -42.43 -5.20
C PRO A 385 7.90 -42.36 -3.66
N ASN A 386 8.66 -41.46 -3.03
CA ASN A 386 8.79 -41.39 -1.57
C ASN A 386 8.35 -40.03 -0.96
N GLY A 387 7.87 -39.09 -1.77
CA GLY A 387 7.29 -37.82 -1.31
C GLY A 387 8.23 -36.61 -1.26
N ASN A 388 9.55 -36.83 -1.23
CA ASN A 388 10.56 -35.78 -0.99
C ASN A 388 11.35 -35.41 -2.25
N GLU A 389 11.00 -36.00 -3.39
CA GLU A 389 11.77 -35.83 -4.63
C GLU A 389 11.47 -34.53 -5.38
N CYS A 390 10.48 -33.75 -4.95
CA CYS A 390 10.10 -32.49 -5.58
C CYS A 390 10.77 -31.31 -4.87
N ASP A 391 11.12 -30.27 -5.63
CA ASP A 391 11.78 -29.08 -5.09
C ASP A 391 10.75 -28.14 -4.44
N PRO A 392 10.72 -28.02 -3.10
CA PRO A 392 9.78 -27.12 -2.44
C PRO A 392 10.08 -25.63 -2.69
N LEU A 393 11.29 -25.27 -3.13
CA LEU A 393 11.64 -23.87 -3.47
C LEU A 393 11.05 -23.43 -4.81
N ASP A 394 10.71 -24.39 -5.69
CA ASP A 394 10.03 -24.15 -6.97
C ASP A 394 8.51 -24.35 -6.87
N ASP A 395 7.97 -24.40 -5.65
CA ASP A 395 6.58 -24.76 -5.33
C ASP A 395 6.14 -26.12 -5.92
N LEU A 396 7.08 -27.07 -6.05
CA LEU A 396 6.81 -28.43 -6.50
C LEU A 396 6.58 -29.38 -5.32
N TYR A 397 5.46 -30.09 -5.36
CA TYR A 397 5.06 -31.03 -4.33
C TYR A 397 4.80 -32.41 -4.92
N CYS A 398 5.09 -33.44 -4.13
CA CYS A 398 4.83 -34.81 -4.56
C CYS A 398 3.38 -35.19 -4.35
N VAL A 399 2.66 -35.40 -5.45
CA VAL A 399 1.25 -35.74 -5.48
C VAL A 399 1.03 -36.93 -6.40
N ASP A 400 0.42 -38.00 -5.89
CA ASP A 400 0.21 -39.24 -6.63
C ASP A 400 1.47 -39.78 -7.34
N ALA A 401 2.62 -39.67 -6.66
CA ALA A 401 3.95 -40.04 -7.15
C ALA A 401 4.46 -39.24 -8.35
N LEU A 402 3.91 -38.04 -8.59
CA LEU A 402 4.41 -37.05 -9.55
C LEU A 402 4.66 -35.69 -8.88
N CYS A 403 5.69 -34.98 -9.31
CA CYS A 403 5.93 -33.61 -8.87
C CYS A 403 5.01 -32.64 -9.60
N LEU A 404 4.10 -31.98 -8.88
CA LEU A 404 3.18 -30.99 -9.43
C LEU A 404 3.48 -29.62 -8.82
N ARG A 405 3.36 -28.57 -9.66
CA ARG A 405 3.54 -27.18 -9.24
C ARG A 405 2.25 -26.65 -8.65
N LEU A 406 2.36 -25.85 -7.58
CA LEU A 406 1.23 -25.09 -7.10
C LEU A 406 0.86 -23.94 -8.06
N PRO A 407 -0.44 -23.62 -8.18
CA PRO A 407 -1.58 -24.35 -7.61
C PRO A 407 -1.96 -25.59 -8.44
N PHE A 408 -2.41 -26.67 -7.78
CA PHE A 408 -2.77 -27.94 -8.40
C PHE A 408 -4.09 -27.89 -9.19
N PRO A 409 -4.20 -28.60 -10.32
CA PRO A 409 -5.46 -28.73 -11.07
C PRO A 409 -6.55 -29.46 -10.27
N ASN A 410 -7.82 -29.18 -10.57
CA ASN A 410 -8.96 -29.92 -10.02
C ASN A 410 -8.88 -31.43 -10.33
N GLY A 411 -9.19 -32.26 -9.33
CA GLY A 411 -9.10 -33.72 -9.32
C GLY A 411 -7.77 -34.26 -8.79
N THR A 412 -6.81 -33.39 -8.47
CA THR A 412 -5.48 -33.74 -7.94
C THR A 412 -5.56 -33.96 -6.44
N THR A 413 -4.81 -34.91 -5.85
CA THR A 413 -4.83 -35.06 -4.39
C THR A 413 -4.21 -33.86 -3.66
N CYS A 414 -4.75 -33.49 -2.51
CA CYS A 414 -4.35 -32.32 -1.74
C CYS A 414 -4.46 -32.57 -0.23
N VAL A 415 -3.79 -31.73 0.55
CA VAL A 415 -3.86 -31.71 2.02
C VAL A 415 -4.53 -30.43 2.53
N ASP A 416 -4.28 -29.31 1.83
CA ASP A 416 -4.79 -27.99 2.21
C ASP A 416 -5.36 -27.22 1.00
N ASP A 417 -6.29 -26.31 1.28
CA ASP A 417 -7.02 -25.53 0.28
C ASP A 417 -6.12 -24.70 -0.64
N PHE A 418 -5.12 -24.03 -0.08
CA PHE A 418 -4.18 -23.18 -0.84
C PHE A 418 -3.40 -23.94 -1.92
N GLN A 419 -3.36 -25.28 -1.82
CA GLN A 419 -2.66 -26.10 -2.80
C GLN A 419 -3.42 -26.23 -4.11
N CYS A 420 -4.71 -25.88 -4.16
CA CYS A 420 -5.57 -26.08 -5.32
C CYS A 420 -5.78 -24.79 -6.12
N GLU A 421 -5.89 -24.88 -7.45
CA GLU A 421 -6.19 -23.73 -8.32
C GLU A 421 -7.55 -23.11 -7.97
N SER A 422 -8.48 -23.94 -7.50
CA SER A 422 -9.78 -23.56 -6.97
C SER A 422 -9.76 -23.04 -5.52
N GLN A 423 -8.61 -23.14 -4.84
CA GLN A 423 -8.47 -22.99 -3.39
C GLN A 423 -9.42 -23.87 -2.57
N ALA A 424 -9.75 -25.07 -3.08
CA ALA A 424 -10.70 -25.98 -2.46
C ALA A 424 -10.16 -27.42 -2.42
N CYS A 425 -9.71 -27.86 -1.25
CA CYS A 425 -9.29 -29.23 -0.99
C CYS A 425 -10.39 -30.01 -0.26
N PHE A 426 -11.15 -30.81 -1.00
CA PHE A 426 -12.27 -31.56 -0.46
C PHE A 426 -12.03 -33.06 -0.46
N MET A 427 -12.17 -33.69 0.71
CA MET A 427 -11.91 -35.13 0.89
C MET A 427 -10.52 -35.59 0.39
N GLY A 428 -9.54 -34.68 0.43
CA GLY A 428 -8.17 -34.94 -0.03
C GLY A 428 -7.96 -34.83 -1.54
N GLU A 429 -8.91 -34.24 -2.28
CA GLU A 429 -8.77 -33.93 -3.72
C GLU A 429 -9.16 -32.47 -3.98
N CYS A 430 -8.40 -31.80 -4.86
CA CYS A 430 -8.70 -30.45 -5.33
C CYS A 430 -10.04 -30.48 -6.05
N ALA A 431 -11.05 -29.86 -5.48
CA ALA A 431 -12.37 -29.82 -6.05
C ALA A 431 -12.54 -28.52 -6.82
N THR A 432 -13.38 -28.50 -7.87
CA THR A 432 -13.74 -27.24 -8.54
C THR A 432 -14.41 -26.25 -7.58
N GLY A 433 -14.88 -26.75 -6.44
CA GLY A 433 -15.71 -26.05 -5.48
C GLY A 433 -17.19 -26.16 -5.87
N ALA A 434 -18.05 -26.09 -4.87
CA ALA A 434 -19.49 -26.05 -5.04
C ALA A 434 -19.89 -24.69 -5.66
N VAL A 435 -20.52 -24.74 -6.83
CA VAL A 435 -21.00 -23.53 -7.54
C VAL A 435 -22.00 -22.75 -6.69
N ILE A 436 -22.11 -21.44 -6.95
CA ILE A 436 -23.13 -20.59 -6.32
C ILE A 436 -24.53 -21.22 -6.47
N GLY A 437 -25.26 -21.32 -5.36
CA GLY A 437 -26.56 -21.98 -5.27
C GLY A 437 -26.52 -23.47 -4.88
N ALA A 438 -25.35 -24.11 -4.86
CA ALA A 438 -25.19 -25.48 -4.39
C ALA A 438 -25.21 -25.55 -2.85
N PRO A 439 -25.71 -26.66 -2.25
CA PRO A 439 -25.66 -26.83 -0.81
C PRO A 439 -24.20 -26.97 -0.33
N CYS A 440 -23.89 -26.32 0.78
CA CYS A 440 -22.57 -26.35 1.42
C CYS A 440 -22.69 -26.63 2.91
N ARG A 441 -21.56 -26.96 3.56
CA ARG A 441 -21.51 -27.15 5.01
C ARG A 441 -20.25 -26.55 5.62
N THR A 442 -20.38 -25.92 6.78
CA THR A 442 -19.28 -25.29 7.52
C THR A 442 -18.52 -26.29 8.41
N ASP A 443 -18.97 -27.54 8.50
CA ASP A 443 -18.35 -28.60 9.30
C ASP A 443 -17.27 -29.40 8.54
N GLY A 444 -16.94 -28.98 7.32
CA GLY A 444 -15.97 -29.64 6.44
C GLY A 444 -16.45 -30.94 5.79
N ASN A 445 -17.72 -31.34 5.99
CA ASN A 445 -18.27 -32.58 5.42
C ASN A 445 -18.94 -32.39 4.04
N ALA A 446 -18.94 -31.18 3.51
CA ALA A 446 -19.41 -30.88 2.16
C ALA A 446 -18.33 -30.13 1.38
N GLU A 447 -18.43 -30.22 0.05
CA GLU A 447 -17.53 -29.52 -0.86
C GLU A 447 -17.55 -28.02 -0.53
N PRO A 448 -16.39 -27.39 -0.32
CA PRO A 448 -16.31 -25.96 -0.06
C PRO A 448 -16.78 -25.21 -1.31
N CYS A 449 -17.25 -23.99 -1.13
CA CYS A 449 -17.72 -23.17 -2.24
C CYS A 449 -16.54 -22.76 -3.14
N ILE A 450 -16.81 -22.47 -4.42
CA ILE A 450 -15.79 -22.02 -5.39
C ILE A 450 -15.02 -20.78 -4.89
N LEU A 451 -13.80 -20.56 -5.39
CA LEU A 451 -13.08 -19.30 -5.17
C LEU A 451 -13.98 -18.10 -5.50
N GLY A 452 -14.00 -17.10 -4.62
CA GLY A 452 -14.91 -15.97 -4.74
C GLY A 452 -16.33 -16.24 -4.24
N SER A 453 -16.55 -17.30 -3.45
CA SER A 453 -17.83 -17.59 -2.80
C SER A 453 -17.66 -18.13 -1.37
N PHE A 454 -18.71 -18.04 -0.56
CA PHE A 454 -18.74 -18.52 0.82
C PHE A 454 -19.99 -19.35 1.10
N CYS A 455 -19.96 -20.13 2.18
CA CYS A 455 -21.12 -20.92 2.60
C CYS A 455 -22.11 -20.07 3.40
N GLU A 456 -23.17 -19.58 2.75
CA GLU A 456 -24.21 -18.78 3.41
C GLU A 456 -25.17 -19.69 4.18
N THR A 457 -25.16 -19.54 5.51
CA THR A 457 -26.01 -20.33 6.42
C THR A 457 -27.20 -19.50 6.88
N ALA A 458 -28.34 -20.16 7.14
CA ALA A 458 -29.55 -19.45 7.57
C ALA A 458 -29.41 -18.79 8.96
N THR A 459 -28.49 -19.28 9.78
CA THR A 459 -28.08 -18.71 11.07
C THR A 459 -26.60 -18.96 11.31
N PRO A 460 -25.90 -18.14 12.12
CA PRO A 460 -24.48 -18.36 12.44
C PRO A 460 -24.15 -19.72 13.07
N GLU A 461 -25.15 -20.40 13.65
CA GLU A 461 -25.00 -21.72 14.29
C GLU A 461 -25.37 -22.89 13.35
N ALA A 462 -25.91 -22.61 12.15
CA ALA A 462 -26.29 -23.64 11.20
C ALA A 462 -25.05 -24.20 10.48
N VAL A 463 -24.98 -25.52 10.39
CA VAL A 463 -23.91 -26.24 9.68
C VAL A 463 -24.21 -26.43 8.19
N ASP A 464 -25.47 -26.33 7.80
CA ASP A 464 -25.92 -26.48 6.41
C ASP A 464 -26.24 -25.09 5.83
N GLY A 465 -25.74 -24.83 4.63
CA GLY A 465 -25.90 -23.57 3.92
C GLY A 465 -26.02 -23.74 2.41
N VAL A 466 -25.93 -22.63 1.69
CA VAL A 466 -25.87 -22.58 0.23
C VAL A 466 -24.68 -21.69 -0.17
N CYS A 467 -23.91 -22.10 -1.17
CA CYS A 467 -22.82 -21.27 -1.68
C CYS A 467 -23.36 -19.96 -2.26
N ALA A 468 -22.85 -18.83 -1.77
CA ALA A 468 -23.18 -17.48 -2.22
C ALA A 468 -21.89 -16.77 -2.65
N GLU A 469 -21.97 -15.87 -3.63
CA GLU A 469 -20.82 -15.05 -4.05
C GLU A 469 -20.25 -14.29 -2.84
N LEU A 470 -18.92 -14.18 -2.75
CA LEU A 470 -18.29 -13.29 -1.78
C LEU A 470 -18.81 -11.88 -2.02
N ARG A 471 -19.21 -11.26 -0.93
CA ARG A 471 -19.74 -9.92 -0.90
C ARG A 471 -18.61 -8.95 -1.27
N ARG A 472 -18.94 -8.03 -2.17
CA ARG A 472 -18.01 -7.02 -2.67
C ARG A 472 -17.74 -5.99 -1.58
N SER A 473 -16.66 -5.22 -1.74
CA SER A 473 -16.38 -4.10 -0.86
C SER A 473 -17.62 -3.19 -0.73
N GLY A 474 -17.97 -2.79 0.50
CA GLY A 474 -19.15 -1.97 0.79
C GLY A 474 -20.47 -2.72 0.96
N GLU A 475 -20.54 -4.01 0.61
CA GLU A 475 -21.73 -4.82 0.89
C GLU A 475 -21.77 -5.22 2.38
N PRO A 476 -22.96 -5.28 3.01
CA PRO A 476 -23.08 -5.66 4.41
C PRO A 476 -22.56 -7.07 4.62
N CYS A 477 -21.97 -7.37 5.78
CA CYS A 477 -21.46 -8.71 6.12
C CYS A 477 -21.71 -9.04 7.58
N ASP A 478 -21.70 -10.32 7.93
CA ASP A 478 -21.76 -10.79 9.33
C ASP A 478 -20.44 -11.44 9.79
N SER A 479 -19.53 -11.73 8.86
CA SER A 479 -18.22 -12.32 9.16
C SER A 479 -17.22 -12.06 8.02
N PRO A 480 -15.89 -12.03 8.30
CA PRO A 480 -14.86 -11.83 7.28
C PRO A 480 -14.91 -12.84 6.12
N LEU A 481 -15.34 -14.08 6.40
CA LEU A 481 -15.47 -15.12 5.36
C LEU A 481 -16.52 -14.80 4.29
N GLN A 482 -17.37 -13.80 4.50
CA GLN A 482 -18.35 -13.37 3.50
C GLN A 482 -17.75 -12.37 2.51
N CYS A 483 -16.55 -11.87 2.75
CA CYS A 483 -15.96 -10.74 2.06
C CYS A 483 -14.73 -11.17 1.27
N TRP A 484 -14.39 -10.40 0.24
CA TRP A 484 -13.07 -10.55 -0.39
C TRP A 484 -11.93 -10.24 0.58
N GLY A 485 -12.11 -9.33 1.55
CA GLY A 485 -11.20 -9.07 2.67
C GLY A 485 -11.85 -9.14 4.05
N ASP A 486 -11.61 -8.13 4.88
CA ASP A 486 -12.15 -8.11 6.23
C ASP A 486 -13.61 -7.64 6.27
N CYS A 487 -14.34 -8.09 7.29
CA CYS A 487 -15.69 -7.59 7.58
C CYS A 487 -15.60 -6.61 8.76
N ILE A 488 -15.62 -5.31 8.46
CA ILE A 488 -15.37 -4.24 9.44
C ILE A 488 -16.60 -3.37 9.65
N VAL A 489 -16.66 -2.67 10.78
CA VAL A 489 -17.79 -1.78 11.09
C VAL A 489 -17.61 -0.43 10.41
N ARG A 490 -18.44 -0.13 9.40
CA ARG A 490 -18.55 1.18 8.74
C ARG A 490 -19.97 1.72 8.86
N TYR A 491 -20.11 3.01 9.16
CA TYR A 491 -21.42 3.67 9.37
C TYR A 491 -22.38 2.93 10.33
N GLY A 492 -21.84 2.21 11.32
CA GLY A 492 -22.61 1.45 12.30
C GLY A 492 -23.14 0.10 11.80
N GLN A 493 -22.71 -0.39 10.63
CA GLN A 493 -23.00 -1.72 10.11
C GLN A 493 -21.69 -2.44 9.76
N GLN A 494 -21.68 -3.77 9.85
CA GLN A 494 -20.55 -4.55 9.33
C GLN A 494 -20.63 -4.57 7.79
N MET A 495 -19.56 -4.16 7.13
CA MET A 495 -19.43 -4.13 5.67
C MET A 495 -18.10 -4.75 5.26
N CYS A 496 -18.11 -5.40 4.10
CA CYS A 496 -16.91 -5.95 3.51
C CYS A 496 -15.94 -4.83 3.12
N ASP A 497 -14.68 -5.06 3.43
CA ASP A 497 -13.56 -4.23 3.06
C ASP A 497 -12.61 -5.05 2.18
N SER A 498 -11.97 -4.39 1.22
CA SER A 498 -11.09 -5.02 0.24
C SER A 498 -9.67 -5.19 0.76
N THR A 499 -9.52 -5.44 2.06
CA THR A 499 -8.24 -5.50 2.76
C THR A 499 -7.52 -6.86 2.83
N PRO A 500 -7.69 -7.89 1.94
CA PRO A 500 -6.57 -8.81 1.76
C PRO A 500 -5.43 -8.04 1.09
N ALA A 501 -4.21 -8.48 1.32
CA ALA A 501 -2.99 -7.98 0.68
C ALA A 501 -2.94 -8.26 -0.84
N LEU A 502 -3.91 -7.76 -1.60
CA LEU A 502 -3.68 -7.21 -2.92
C LEU A 502 -3.57 -5.70 -2.72
N ALA A 503 -2.58 -5.10 -3.35
CA ALA A 503 -2.08 -3.76 -3.06
C ALA A 503 -3.20 -2.79 -2.65
N ILE A 504 -2.98 -2.03 -1.57
CA ILE A 504 -3.86 -0.92 -1.10
C ILE A 504 -4.12 0.12 -2.22
N ASN A 505 -3.49 -0.08 -3.38
CA ASN A 505 -3.70 0.54 -4.66
C ASN A 505 -4.61 -0.31 -5.59
N GLU A 506 -5.72 -0.94 -5.18
CA GLU A 506 -6.58 -1.71 -6.13
C GLU A 506 -8.10 -1.42 -6.10
N VAL A 507 -8.61 -0.49 -5.28
CA VAL A 507 -9.98 0.03 -5.52
C VAL A 507 -9.91 1.25 -6.44
N TRP A 508 -9.78 0.98 -7.74
CA TRP A 508 -9.80 2.01 -8.78
C TRP A 508 -11.14 1.90 -9.53
N CYS A 509 -11.66 3.05 -9.93
CA CYS A 509 -12.78 3.08 -10.88
C CYS A 509 -12.26 2.69 -12.27
N ASP A 510 -12.20 1.37 -12.48
CA ASP A 510 -11.49 0.71 -13.59
C ASP A 510 -12.33 0.57 -14.88
N GLY A 511 -13.53 1.15 -14.87
CA GLY A 511 -14.45 1.21 -16.00
C GLY A 511 -15.83 0.60 -15.69
N PRO A 512 -16.85 0.97 -16.48
CA PRO A 512 -18.21 0.42 -16.37
C PRO A 512 -18.39 -1.00 -16.92
#